data_AF-A0A3D5XAA1-F1
#
_entry.id   AF-A0A3D5XAA1-F1
#
_cell.length_a   1.000
_cell.length_b   1.000
_cell.length_c   1.000
_cell.angle_alpha   90.00
_cell.angle_beta   90.00
_cell.angle_gamma   90.00
#
_symmetry.space_group_name_H-M   'P 1'
#
loop_
_entity.id
_entity.type
_entity.pdbx_description
1 polymer ?
#
loop_
_entity_poly.entity_id
_entity_poly.type
_entity_poly.pdbx_seq_one_letter_code
_entity_poly.pdbx_strand_id
1 'polypeptide(L)'
;MTVCDLNGNLKFNILGPDWEKNKDNRKEYFSPTGVVVAKNYIIAAYLNEAGIIMDKQQRPRGNSPSKLMVFDINGNYIQTIETGHKFIRFCVDEENNRIIAYFNDRLNPLGYFKLNL
;
A
#
# COMPACT_ATOMS: atom_id res chain seq x y z
N MET A 1 5.47 5.16 -7.59
CA MET A 1 5.11 3.86 -8.17
C MET A 1 4.99 4.05 -9.68
N THR A 2 5.70 3.24 -10.45
CA THR A 2 5.72 3.32 -11.91
C THR A 2 4.84 2.22 -12.47
N VAL A 3 3.91 2.59 -13.34
CA VAL A 3 2.99 1.65 -13.99
C VAL A 3 3.36 1.56 -15.46
N CYS A 4 3.64 0.34 -15.91
CA CYS A 4 4.00 0.04 -17.29
C CYS A 4 2.97 -0.90 -17.93
N ASP A 5 2.94 -0.93 -19.26
CA ASP A 5 2.28 -2.00 -19.99
C ASP A 5 3.12 -3.29 -19.97
N LEU A 6 2.60 -4.37 -20.56
CA LEU A 6 3.29 -5.66 -20.62
C LEU A 6 4.55 -5.65 -21.49
N ASN A 7 4.71 -4.64 -22.35
CA ASN A 7 5.91 -4.44 -23.16
C ASN A 7 6.97 -3.60 -22.40
N GLY A 8 6.66 -3.16 -21.18
CA GLY A 8 7.53 -2.30 -20.38
C GLY A 8 7.43 -0.81 -20.72
N ASN A 9 6.51 -0.39 -21.59
CA ASN A 9 6.32 1.03 -21.88
C ASN A 9 5.66 1.71 -20.67
N LEU A 10 6.19 2.88 -20.31
CA LEU A 10 5.61 3.70 -19.25
C LEU A 10 4.19 4.13 -19.63
N LYS A 11 3.21 3.80 -18.78
CA LYS A 11 1.85 4.36 -18.87
C LYS A 11 1.75 5.64 -18.07
N PHE A 12 2.12 5.59 -16.79
CA PHE A 12 2.10 6.74 -15.88
C PHE A 12 2.87 6.45 -14.59
N ASN A 13 3.13 7.51 -13.83
CA ASN A 13 3.68 7.42 -12.47
C ASN A 13 2.62 7.87 -11.46
N ILE A 14 2.42 7.06 -10.42
CA ILE A 14 1.67 7.45 -9.22
C ILE A 14 2.69 7.97 -8.21
N LEU A 15 2.64 9.27 -7.95
CA LEU A 15 3.54 9.97 -7.04
C LEU A 15 2.90 10.09 -5.65
N GLY A 16 3.72 10.02 -4.61
CA GLY A 16 3.26 10.25 -3.25
C GLY A 16 2.86 11.71 -3.02
N PRO A 17 1.95 12.01 -2.07
CA PRO A 17 1.69 13.38 -1.66
C PRO A 17 2.98 14.08 -1.24
N ASP A 18 3.18 15.32 -1.68
CA ASP A 18 4.39 16.10 -1.37
C ASP A 18 5.72 15.42 -1.78
N TRP A 19 5.71 14.56 -2.80
CA TRP A 19 6.93 13.87 -3.28
C TRP A 19 8.09 14.84 -3.57
N GLU A 20 7.80 16.04 -4.07
CA GLU A 20 8.80 17.10 -4.35
C GLU A 20 9.54 17.58 -3.09
N LYS A 21 8.92 17.44 -1.91
CA LYS A 21 9.51 17.80 -0.62
C LYS A 21 10.37 16.66 -0.04
N ASN A 22 10.26 15.44 -0.56
CA ASN A 22 11.07 14.28 -0.14
C ASN A 22 12.45 14.27 -0.82
N LYS A 23 13.16 15.40 -0.79
CA LYS A 23 14.43 15.60 -1.52
C LYS A 23 15.58 14.72 -1.03
N ASP A 24 15.49 14.25 0.20
CA ASP A 24 16.48 13.37 0.83
C ASP A 24 16.17 11.88 0.63
N ASN A 25 15.07 11.55 -0.07
CA ASN A 25 14.58 10.19 -0.29
C ASN A 25 14.42 9.35 0.99
N ARG A 26 14.24 9.99 2.16
CA ARG A 26 14.10 9.26 3.43
C ARG A 26 12.72 8.66 3.62
N LYS A 27 11.70 9.15 2.91
CA LYS A 27 10.34 8.60 2.95
C LYS A 27 10.10 7.62 1.82
N GLU A 28 9.51 6.49 2.18
CA GLU A 28 8.85 5.58 1.26
C GLU A 28 7.34 5.87 1.28
N TYR A 29 6.76 6.08 0.10
CA TYR A 29 5.33 6.36 -0.03
C TYR A 29 4.50 5.09 -0.15
N PHE A 30 4.96 4.13 -0.95
CA PHE A 30 4.27 2.88 -1.19
C PHE A 30 5.18 1.73 -0.79
N SER A 31 4.64 0.77 -0.03
CA SER A 31 5.41 -0.40 0.39
C SER A 31 5.70 -1.29 -0.83
N PRO A 32 6.96 -1.69 -1.06
CA PRO A 32 7.34 -2.54 -2.20
C PRO A 32 6.61 -3.89 -2.25
N THR A 33 6.15 -4.39 -1.10
CA THR A 33 5.47 -5.69 -0.97
C THR A 33 3.95 -5.58 -0.92
N GLY A 34 3.39 -4.41 -1.25
CA GLY A 34 1.97 -4.12 -1.05
C GLY A 34 1.29 -3.43 -2.22
N VAL A 35 1.58 -3.80 -3.46
CA VAL A 35 0.80 -3.30 -4.62
C VAL A 35 0.10 -4.48 -5.29
N VAL A 36 -1.21 -4.38 -5.46
CA VAL A 36 -2.04 -5.39 -6.12
C VAL A 36 -2.90 -4.70 -7.18
N VAL A 37 -2.91 -5.25 -8.38
CA VAL A 37 -3.90 -4.91 -9.41
C VAL A 37 -5.00 -5.96 -9.34
N ALA A 38 -6.24 -5.52 -9.14
CA ALA A 38 -7.41 -6.40 -9.03
C ALA A 38 -8.59 -5.76 -9.76
N LYS A 39 -9.22 -6.50 -10.67
CA LYS A 39 -10.20 -5.97 -11.65
C LYS A 39 -9.68 -4.70 -12.34
N ASN A 40 -10.32 -3.56 -12.07
CA ASN A 40 -10.03 -2.25 -12.66
C ASN A 40 -9.35 -1.30 -11.66
N TYR A 41 -8.78 -1.83 -10.57
CA TYR A 41 -8.20 -1.04 -9.51
C TYR A 41 -6.75 -1.41 -9.23
N ILE A 42 -5.99 -0.41 -8.83
CA ILE A 42 -4.65 -0.56 -8.26
C ILE A 42 -4.79 -0.25 -6.77
N ILE A 43 -4.45 -1.21 -5.92
CA ILE A 43 -4.50 -1.05 -4.46
C ILE A 43 -3.06 -1.09 -3.97
N ALA A 44 -2.64 -0.03 -3.30
CA ALA A 44 -1.27 0.14 -2.83
C ALA A 44 -1.23 0.41 -1.33
N ALA A 45 -0.39 -0.35 -0.62
CA ALA A 45 -0.10 -0.16 0.78
C ALA A 45 0.71 1.12 0.95
N TYR A 46 0.13 2.08 1.67
CA TYR A 46 0.63 3.43 1.79
C TYR A 46 1.30 3.65 3.13
N LEU A 47 2.51 4.21 3.09
CA LEU A 47 3.38 4.41 4.23
C LEU A 47 3.60 5.90 4.52
N ASN A 48 4.23 6.65 3.60
CA ASN A 48 4.63 8.05 3.75
C ASN A 48 5.48 8.32 5.00
N GLU A 49 6.34 7.36 5.32
CA GLU A 49 7.26 7.38 6.46
C GLU A 49 8.58 6.74 6.01
N ALA A 50 9.57 6.67 6.90
CA ALA A 50 10.76 5.87 6.66
C ALA A 50 10.39 4.40 6.44
N GLY A 51 10.92 3.80 5.38
CA GLY A 51 10.73 2.37 5.07
C GLY A 51 11.38 1.42 6.05
N ILE A 52 12.42 1.90 6.76
CA ILE A 52 13.12 1.16 7.80
C ILE A 52 13.00 1.94 9.12
N ILE A 53 12.64 1.23 10.18
CA ILE A 53 12.54 1.74 11.55
C ILE A 53 13.33 0.83 12.50
N MET A 54 13.69 1.35 13.68
CA MET A 54 14.32 0.55 14.73
C MET A 54 13.26 -0.10 15.61
N ASP A 55 13.45 -1.36 15.95
CA ASP A 55 12.62 -2.05 16.95
C ASP A 55 13.02 -1.65 18.39
N LYS A 56 12.33 -2.22 19.39
CA LYS A 56 12.60 -1.94 20.81
C LYS A 56 14.02 -2.30 21.26
N GLN A 57 14.71 -3.17 20.52
CA GLN A 57 16.08 -3.61 20.78
C GLN A 57 17.10 -2.90 19.88
N GLN A 58 16.70 -1.80 19.21
CA GLN A 58 17.54 -1.06 18.27
C GLN A 58 18.01 -1.89 17.07
N ARG A 59 17.19 -2.85 16.62
CA ARG A 59 17.45 -3.60 15.39
C ARG A 59 16.65 -3.01 14.23
N PRO A 60 17.23 -2.86 13.03
CA PRO A 60 16.51 -2.36 11.87
C PRO A 60 15.44 -3.37 11.44
N ARG A 61 14.24 -2.85 11.14
CA ARG A 61 13.14 -3.63 10.56
C ARG A 61 12.36 -2.80 9.55
N GLY A 62 11.69 -3.47 8.62
CA GLY A 62 10.75 -2.83 7.72
C GLY A 62 9.62 -2.14 8.51
N ASN A 63 9.27 -0.93 8.09
CA ASN A 63 8.09 -0.24 8.57
C ASN A 63 6.86 -0.84 7.88
N SER A 64 5.76 -0.91 8.62
CA SER A 64 4.52 -1.52 8.15
C SER A 64 3.46 -0.45 7.95
N PRO A 65 2.74 -0.46 6.82
CA PRO A 65 1.67 0.50 6.53
C PRO A 65 0.42 0.21 7.36
N SER A 66 -0.39 1.24 7.59
CA SER A 66 -1.73 1.13 8.18
C SER A 66 -2.84 1.61 7.24
N LYS A 67 -2.47 1.99 6.02
CA LYS A 67 -3.38 2.56 5.01
C LYS A 67 -3.23 1.82 3.68
N LEU A 68 -4.34 1.69 2.96
CA LEU A 68 -4.37 1.24 1.58
C LEU A 68 -4.95 2.36 0.72
N MET A 69 -4.22 2.80 -0.30
CA MET A 69 -4.72 3.73 -1.30
C MET A 69 -5.26 2.94 -2.48
N VAL A 70 -6.46 3.33 -2.94
CA VAL A 70 -7.13 2.75 -4.08
C VAL A 70 -7.09 3.74 -5.23
N PHE A 71 -6.64 3.27 -6.38
CA PHE A 71 -6.64 4.01 -7.64
C PHE A 71 -7.44 3.25 -8.69
N ASP A 72 -7.97 3.95 -9.68
CA ASP A 72 -8.45 3.31 -10.91
C ASP A 72 -7.27 2.78 -11.74
N ILE A 73 -7.57 2.06 -12.83
CA ILE A 73 -6.56 1.49 -13.73
C ILE A 73 -5.71 2.54 -14.46
N ASN A 74 -6.13 3.80 -14.47
CA ASN A 74 -5.42 4.94 -15.05
C ASN A 74 -4.56 5.68 -14.01
N GLY A 75 -4.57 5.22 -12.75
CA GLY A 75 -3.81 5.81 -11.66
C GLY A 75 -4.49 6.99 -10.97
N ASN A 76 -5.76 7.27 -11.25
CA ASN A 76 -6.51 8.31 -10.55
C ASN A 76 -6.88 7.82 -9.16
N TYR A 77 -6.64 8.65 -8.15
CA TYR A 77 -6.99 8.34 -6.76
C TYR A 77 -8.52 8.26 -6.58
N ILE A 78 -8.98 7.20 -5.90
CA ILE A 78 -10.39 7.00 -5.57
C ILE A 78 -10.61 7.23 -4.07
N GLN A 79 -9.91 6.48 -3.23
CA GLN A 79 -10.09 6.53 -1.77
C GLN A 79 -8.89 5.97 -1.00
N THR A 80 -8.89 6.21 0.31
CA THR A 80 -7.97 5.62 1.27
C THR A 80 -8.76 4.77 2.26
N ILE A 81 -8.33 3.53 2.44
CA ILE A 81 -8.87 2.61 3.44
C ILE A 81 -7.92 2.62 4.64
N GLU A 82 -8.40 3.16 5.75
CA GLU A 82 -7.72 3.10 7.05
C GLU A 82 -7.95 1.72 7.68
N THR A 83 -6.87 1.01 7.99
CA THR A 83 -6.99 -0.34 8.55
C THR A 83 -7.02 -0.36 10.08
N GLY A 84 -6.65 0.75 10.73
CA GLY A 84 -6.61 0.91 12.19
C GLY A 84 -5.38 0.30 12.88
N HIS A 85 -4.69 -0.65 12.24
CA HIS A 85 -3.44 -1.24 12.74
C HIS A 85 -2.43 -1.36 11.60
N LYS A 86 -1.15 -1.57 11.92
CA LYS A 86 -0.14 -1.82 10.88
C LYS A 86 -0.28 -3.26 10.37
N PHE A 87 -0.43 -3.44 9.06
CA PHE A 87 -0.49 -4.76 8.43
C PHE A 87 0.83 -5.12 7.77
N ILE A 88 1.10 -6.42 7.64
CA ILE A 88 2.34 -6.92 7.04
C ILE A 88 2.14 -7.22 5.55
N ARG A 89 0.98 -7.82 5.20
CA ARG A 89 0.60 -8.18 3.83
C ARG A 89 -0.91 -8.07 3.67
N PHE A 90 -1.35 -7.90 2.43
CA PHE A 90 -2.74 -8.04 2.06
C PHE A 90 -2.87 -8.75 0.70
N CYS A 91 -4.05 -9.27 0.43
CA CYS A 91 -4.49 -9.70 -0.89
C CYS A 91 -5.92 -9.20 -1.13
N VAL A 92 -6.38 -9.35 -2.37
CA VAL A 92 -7.73 -8.98 -2.78
C VAL A 92 -8.51 -10.25 -3.09
N ASP A 93 -9.67 -10.39 -2.48
CA ASP A 93 -10.68 -11.39 -2.80
C ASP A 93 -11.69 -10.74 -3.74
N GLU A 94 -11.46 -10.94 -5.04
CA GLU A 94 -12.22 -10.31 -6.11
C GLU A 94 -13.66 -10.81 -6.19
N GLU A 95 -13.90 -12.06 -5.83
CA GLU A 95 -15.24 -12.68 -5.83
C GLU A 95 -16.13 -12.03 -4.79
N ASN A 96 -15.58 -11.69 -3.62
CA ASN A 96 -16.32 -11.10 -2.51
C ASN A 96 -16.14 -9.57 -2.37
N ASN A 97 -15.48 -8.94 -3.34
CA ASN A 97 -15.19 -7.50 -3.37
C ASN A 97 -14.59 -6.98 -2.05
N ARG A 98 -13.55 -7.66 -1.55
CA ARG A 98 -12.92 -7.32 -0.27
C ARG A 98 -11.41 -7.47 -0.29
N ILE A 99 -10.74 -6.74 0.59
CA ILE A 99 -9.34 -6.93 0.94
C ILE A 99 -9.25 -7.83 2.17
N ILE A 100 -8.27 -8.73 2.16
CA ILE A 100 -7.87 -9.53 3.32
C ILE A 100 -6.46 -9.08 3.70
N ALA A 101 -6.25 -8.67 4.95
CA ALA A 101 -4.95 -8.22 5.44
C ALA A 101 -4.53 -8.96 6.71
N TYR A 102 -3.22 -9.22 6.84
CA TYR A 102 -2.62 -9.86 8.00
C TYR A 102 -1.98 -8.83 8.93
N PHE A 103 -2.35 -8.88 10.20
CA PHE A 103 -1.93 -7.99 11.28
C PHE A 103 -1.21 -8.80 12.36
N ASN A 104 0.04 -8.43 12.66
CA ASN A 104 0.85 -9.17 13.62
C ASN A 104 0.55 -8.80 15.09
N ASP A 105 -0.18 -7.71 15.32
CA ASP A 105 -0.45 -7.12 16.62
C ASP A 105 -1.90 -7.36 17.12
N ARG A 106 -2.71 -8.10 16.35
CA ARG A 106 -4.10 -8.42 16.69
C ARG A 106 -4.24 -9.84 17.23
N LEU A 107 -5.17 -10.03 18.17
CA LEU A 107 -5.56 -11.37 18.63
C LEU A 107 -6.11 -12.23 17.49
N ASN A 108 -6.94 -11.64 16.63
CA ASN A 108 -7.38 -12.22 15.36
C ASN A 108 -6.56 -11.60 14.23
N PRO A 109 -5.56 -12.33 13.66
CA PRO A 109 -4.58 -11.72 12.76
C PRO A 109 -5.14 -11.35 11.38
N LEU A 110 -6.29 -11.89 10.98
CA LEU A 110 -6.92 -11.57 9.69
C LEU A 110 -7.96 -10.46 9.84
N GLY A 111 -7.85 -9.43 9.01
CA GLY A 111 -8.86 -8.37 8.86
C GLY A 111 -9.44 -8.33 7.45
N TYR A 112 -10.71 -7.92 7.35
CA TYR A 112 -11.46 -7.87 6.11
C TYR A 112 -11.99 -6.46 5.88
N PHE A 113 -11.79 -5.91 4.69
CA PHE A 113 -12.23 -4.56 4.33
C PHE A 113 -13.00 -4.62 3.02
N LYS A 114 -14.26 -4.16 3.03
CA LYS A 114 -15.04 -4.09 1.80
C LYS A 114 -14.43 -3.05 0.86
N LEU A 115 -14.24 -3.45 -0.39
CA LEU A 115 -14.02 -2.51 -1.48
C LEU A 115 -15.42 -2.04 -1.88
N ASN A 116 -15.86 -0.89 -1.37
CA ASN A 116 -17.11 -0.27 -1.82
C ASN A 116 -16.84 0.39 -3.19
N LEU A 117 -16.54 -0.44 -4.19
CA LEU A 117 -16.10 -0.08 -5.52
C LEU A 117 -16.99 -0.75 -6.56
#